data_AF-A0A8B8C7T0-F1
#
_entry.id   AF-A0A8B8C7T0-F1
#
_cell.length_a   1.000
_cell.length_b   1.000
_cell.length_c   1.000
_cell.angle_alpha   90.00
_cell.angle_beta   90.00
_cell.angle_gamma   90.00
#
_symmetry.space_group_name_H-M   'P 1'
#
loop_
_entity.id
_entity.type
_entity.pdbx_description
1 polymer ?
#
loop_
_entity_poly.entity_id
_entity_poly.type
_entity_poly.pdbx_seq_one_letter_code
_entity_poly.pdbx_strand_id
1 'polypeptide(L)'
;MKACTLWYKDTAGGMDDVAMADAVVQAREFDVANDKININVPLPQPKYPDGSKNEGLRKRHAVVHGSHTITLLDRLHLDFFQQDKFIPNGVDIRLRFNRTKTNFYMMTAAGSTGKVVIQNMLLWVRKVRPSPSVVNVINQRLNMETAKFPLRRVEVKTFTIAAGTQSQIEDHLFQGQMPKRIVVGLVDNTAFNGEPTKNPYNFQHCHVKKLEASINGETITSRPFEPDFDENLYLRSYLSLYQGLGKLGEDWAPDVTLGEYKNGYTLWYIDFTKDQEAQLDKFHIIKTGILRIELQFAQHTTDTLNCVVYAEFDNLLEINKQREVSIDF
;
A
#
# COMPACT_ATOMS: atom_id res chain seq x y z
N MET A 1 14.52 -9.22 -7.76
CA MET A 1 14.38 -8.11 -8.72
C MET A 1 13.32 -7.18 -8.13
N LYS A 2 13.73 -6.06 -7.52
CA LYS A 2 12.79 -5.09 -6.93
C LYS A 2 12.11 -4.35 -8.09
N ALA A 3 10.79 -4.42 -8.15
CA ALA A 3 9.98 -3.95 -9.26
C ALA A 3 9.66 -2.43 -9.12
N CYS A 4 9.51 -1.72 -10.24
CA CYS A 4 9.46 -0.25 -10.39
C CYS A 4 10.74 0.50 -9.99
N THR A 5 11.78 0.56 -10.81
CA THR A 5 13.11 1.12 -10.44
C THR A 5 13.20 2.67 -10.29
N LEU A 6 12.14 3.37 -9.89
CA LEU A 6 12.24 4.77 -9.45
C LEU A 6 11.37 5.06 -8.22
N TRP A 7 11.62 4.33 -7.11
CA TRP A 7 11.04 4.70 -5.80
C TRP A 7 11.94 5.74 -5.14
N TYR A 8 11.70 7.01 -5.43
CA TYR A 8 12.01 8.03 -4.44
C TYR A 8 10.77 8.20 -3.57
N LYS A 9 10.78 7.47 -2.46
CA LYS A 9 9.76 7.55 -1.43
C LYS A 9 9.62 9.00 -0.96
N ASP A 10 8.39 9.47 -0.82
CA ASP A 10 8.12 10.83 -0.32
C ASP A 10 8.55 10.97 1.14
N THR A 11 8.97 12.18 1.51
CA THR A 11 9.46 12.41 2.88
C THR A 11 8.30 12.36 3.86
N ALA A 12 8.38 11.46 4.83
CA ALA A 12 7.40 11.37 5.90
C ALA A 12 7.27 12.70 6.65
N GLY A 13 6.04 13.15 6.90
CA GLY A 13 5.72 14.42 7.54
C GLY A 13 5.77 15.64 6.61
N GLY A 14 6.15 15.44 5.35
CA GLY A 14 6.18 16.48 4.32
C GLY A 14 5.71 15.96 2.97
N MET A 15 4.84 14.96 2.91
CA MET A 15 4.46 14.34 1.63
C MET A 15 3.70 15.31 0.70
N ASP A 16 2.98 16.26 1.28
CA ASP A 16 2.20 17.29 0.57
C ASP A 16 3.01 18.58 0.28
N ASP A 17 4.31 18.59 0.63
CA ASP A 17 5.20 19.74 0.44
C ASP A 17 5.64 19.85 -1.03
N VAL A 18 4.91 20.63 -1.83
CA VAL A 18 5.13 20.78 -3.28
C VAL A 18 5.93 22.04 -3.70
N ALA A 19 6.30 22.93 -2.79
CA ALA A 19 6.87 24.24 -3.14
C ALA A 19 8.34 24.17 -3.62
N MET A 20 9.08 23.13 -3.21
CA MET A 20 10.45 22.84 -3.65
C MET A 20 11.49 23.98 -3.48
N ALA A 21 11.30 24.93 -2.56
CA ALA A 21 12.25 26.02 -2.30
C ALA A 21 13.61 25.51 -1.76
N ASP A 22 14.70 26.19 -2.08
CA ASP A 22 16.06 25.71 -1.73
C ASP A 22 16.29 25.61 -0.21
N ALA A 23 17.22 24.74 0.18
CA ALA A 23 17.60 24.59 1.57
C ALA A 23 18.27 25.88 2.08
N VAL A 24 17.82 26.35 3.25
CA VAL A 24 18.32 27.58 3.87
C VAL A 24 19.31 27.21 4.97
N VAL A 25 20.45 27.90 5.00
CA VAL A 25 21.44 27.75 6.07
C VAL A 25 20.85 28.29 7.36
N GLN A 26 20.91 27.49 8.43
CA GLN A 26 20.42 27.95 9.73
C GLN A 26 21.51 28.77 10.43
N ALA A 27 21.15 29.97 10.87
CA ALA A 27 21.99 30.71 11.80
C ALA A 27 21.97 30.00 13.16
N ARG A 28 23.15 29.80 13.74
CA ARG A 28 23.29 29.36 15.13
C ARG A 28 24.10 30.40 15.88
N GLU A 29 23.47 30.98 16.89
CA GLU A 29 24.16 31.88 17.80
C GLU A 29 25.03 31.07 18.74
N PHE A 30 26.25 31.56 18.97
CA PHE A 30 27.20 30.98 19.91
C PHE A 30 27.48 32.02 20.99
N ASP A 31 27.30 31.64 22.26
CA ASP A 31 27.60 32.51 23.38
C ASP A 31 29.11 32.76 23.45
N VAL A 32 29.50 34.04 23.36
CA VAL A 32 30.89 34.48 23.42
C VAL A 32 31.20 34.89 24.86
N ALA A 33 31.82 33.98 25.62
CA ALA A 33 32.17 34.23 27.02
C ALA A 33 33.54 34.92 27.21
N ASN A 34 34.42 34.88 26.20
CA ASN A 34 35.77 35.48 26.15
C ASN A 34 36.17 35.70 24.68
N ASP A 35 37.38 36.20 24.38
CA ASP A 35 37.96 36.32 23.02
C ASP A 35 38.13 34.97 22.25
N LYS A 36 37.55 33.87 22.75
CA LYS A 36 37.60 32.52 22.18
C LYS A 36 36.22 31.88 22.19
N ILE A 37 35.84 31.32 21.05
CA ILE A 37 34.61 30.52 20.87
C ILE A 37 35.01 29.06 20.67
N ASN A 38 34.48 28.16 21.49
CA ASN A 38 34.65 26.71 21.33
C ASN A 38 33.40 26.12 20.66
N ILE A 39 33.50 25.77 19.37
CA ILE A 39 32.43 25.10 18.62
C ILE A 39 32.62 23.58 18.76
N ASN A 40 32.03 22.99 19.81
CA ASN A 40 32.07 21.53 20.07
C ASN A 40 30.81 20.80 19.54
N VAL A 41 30.06 21.44 18.65
CA VAL A 41 28.78 20.94 18.15
C VAL A 41 28.80 21.02 16.62
N PRO A 42 28.23 20.03 15.90
CA PRO A 42 28.16 20.09 14.45
C PRO A 42 27.51 21.38 13.96
N LEU A 43 28.04 21.93 12.85
CA LEU A 43 27.43 23.07 12.18
C LEU A 43 26.00 22.72 11.76
N PRO A 44 25.07 23.70 11.79
CA PRO A 44 23.70 23.47 11.36
C PRO A 44 23.69 23.03 9.89
N GLN A 45 23.05 21.90 9.62
CA GLN A 45 22.83 21.48 8.25
C GLN A 45 21.76 22.37 7.60
N PRO A 46 21.90 22.72 6.31
CA PRO A 46 20.84 23.41 5.59
C PRO A 46 19.53 22.64 5.70
N LYS A 47 18.43 23.34 5.99
CA LYS A 47 17.10 22.75 6.13
C LYS A 47 16.18 23.34 5.09
N TYR A 48 15.35 22.50 4.48
CA TYR A 48 14.28 23.00 3.62
C TYR A 48 13.25 23.79 4.43
N PRO A 49 12.76 24.91 3.89
CA PRO A 49 11.68 25.65 4.53
C PRO A 49 10.39 24.81 4.58
N ASP A 50 9.41 25.27 5.37
CA ASP A 50 8.09 24.62 5.42
C ASP A 50 7.41 24.65 4.05
N GLY A 51 6.68 23.58 3.70
CA GLY A 51 6.10 23.40 2.37
C GLY A 51 7.09 22.88 1.32
N SER A 52 8.34 22.60 1.70
CA SER A 52 9.43 22.22 0.79
C SER A 52 10.25 21.01 1.26
N LYS A 53 9.80 20.25 2.26
CA LYS A 53 10.55 19.15 2.89
C LYS A 53 10.52 17.85 2.08
N ASN A 54 9.69 17.73 1.05
CA ASN A 54 9.56 16.51 0.27
C ASN A 54 10.79 16.25 -0.64
N GLU A 55 11.79 15.56 -0.11
CA GLU A 55 12.97 15.14 -0.85
C GLU A 55 12.66 14.10 -1.93
N GLY A 56 11.71 13.21 -1.67
CA GLY A 56 11.25 12.22 -2.63
C GLY A 56 10.72 12.87 -3.91
N LEU A 57 9.81 13.83 -3.74
CA LEU A 57 9.29 14.65 -4.83
C LEU A 57 10.40 15.39 -5.58
N ARG A 58 11.37 16.01 -4.89
CA ARG A 58 12.50 16.71 -5.53
C ARG A 58 13.32 15.78 -6.41
N LYS A 59 13.64 14.58 -5.93
CA LYS A 59 14.41 13.58 -6.69
C LYS A 59 13.62 13.10 -7.90
N ARG A 60 12.31 12.86 -7.78
CA ARG A 60 11.44 12.52 -8.92
C ARG A 60 11.38 13.67 -9.91
N HIS A 61 11.19 14.90 -9.43
CA HIS A 61 11.15 16.11 -10.25
C HIS A 61 12.45 16.31 -11.02
N ALA A 62 13.61 16.16 -10.39
CA ALA A 62 14.91 16.30 -11.05
C ALA A 62 15.11 15.34 -12.23
N VAL A 63 14.53 14.12 -12.16
CA VAL A 63 14.60 13.13 -13.24
C VAL A 63 13.71 13.51 -14.44
N VAL A 64 12.58 14.19 -14.20
CA VAL A 64 11.57 14.47 -15.24
C VAL A 64 11.55 15.93 -15.70
N HIS A 65 12.15 16.84 -14.94
CA HIS A 65 12.24 18.25 -15.25
C HIS A 65 12.83 18.46 -16.65
N GLY A 66 12.27 19.38 -17.44
CA GLY A 66 12.66 19.54 -18.84
C GLY A 66 12.01 18.53 -19.80
N SER A 67 11.02 17.75 -19.35
CA SER A 67 10.27 16.78 -20.18
C SER A 67 11.13 15.64 -20.74
N HIS A 68 12.07 15.16 -19.94
CA HIS A 68 12.86 13.98 -20.30
C HIS A 68 12.00 12.73 -20.49
N THR A 69 12.34 11.93 -21.50
CA THR A 69 11.75 10.60 -21.67
C THR A 69 12.40 9.64 -20.68
N ILE A 70 11.59 8.93 -19.92
CA ILE A 70 12.04 7.95 -18.94
C ILE A 70 11.47 6.57 -19.27
N THR A 71 12.19 5.52 -18.85
CA THR A 71 11.70 4.14 -18.93
C THR A 71 11.31 3.66 -17.53
N LEU A 72 10.07 3.18 -17.40
CA LEU A 72 9.57 2.55 -16.18
C LEU A 72 9.43 1.04 -16.41
N LEU A 73 9.83 0.25 -15.42
CA LEU A 73 9.81 -1.21 -15.48
C LEU A 73 9.26 -1.75 -14.18
N ASP A 74 8.12 -2.44 -14.26
CA ASP A 74 7.46 -3.04 -13.10
C ASP A 74 6.80 -4.38 -13.44
N ARG A 75 6.46 -5.15 -12.42
CA ARG A 75 5.57 -6.30 -12.54
C ARG A 75 4.12 -5.83 -12.60
N LEU A 76 3.28 -6.60 -13.28
CA LEU A 76 1.84 -6.40 -13.21
C LEU A 76 1.31 -6.94 -11.87
N HIS A 77 0.81 -6.04 -11.04
CA HIS A 77 0.14 -6.36 -9.77
C HIS A 77 -1.32 -6.75 -10.02
N LEU A 78 -1.53 -7.92 -10.63
CA LEU A 78 -2.85 -8.50 -10.88
C LEU A 78 -3.00 -9.77 -10.05
N ASP A 79 -4.17 -9.99 -9.46
CA ASP A 79 -4.51 -11.12 -8.58
C ASP A 79 -4.02 -12.47 -9.11
N PHE A 80 -4.27 -12.74 -10.40
CA PHE A 80 -3.88 -13.99 -11.05
C PHE A 80 -2.38 -14.13 -11.33
N PHE A 81 -1.63 -13.03 -11.34
CA PHE A 81 -0.17 -13.02 -11.53
C PHE A 81 0.60 -13.01 -10.20
N GLN A 82 -0.10 -13.21 -9.08
CA GLN A 82 0.52 -13.37 -7.76
C GLN A 82 0.83 -14.83 -7.42
N GLN A 83 0.37 -15.80 -8.22
CA GLN A 83 0.61 -17.23 -8.02
C GLN A 83 1.74 -17.77 -8.92
N ASP A 84 2.47 -18.78 -8.45
CA ASP A 84 3.71 -19.27 -9.10
C ASP A 84 3.50 -20.39 -10.15
N LYS A 85 2.28 -20.90 -10.33
CA LYS A 85 1.98 -21.98 -11.28
C LYS A 85 1.95 -21.47 -12.72
N PHE A 86 2.52 -22.29 -13.62
CA PHE A 86 2.48 -22.04 -15.06
C PHE A 86 1.09 -22.27 -15.65
N ILE A 87 0.68 -21.37 -16.52
CA ILE A 87 -0.58 -21.46 -17.26
C ILE A 87 -0.39 -22.47 -18.43
N PRO A 88 -1.33 -23.42 -18.63
CA PRO A 88 -1.25 -24.37 -19.74
C PRO A 88 -1.30 -23.68 -21.11
N ASN A 89 -0.70 -24.31 -22.11
CA ASN A 89 -0.77 -23.82 -23.49
C ASN A 89 -2.22 -23.80 -24.00
N GLY A 90 -2.54 -22.81 -24.82
CA GLY A 90 -3.87 -22.67 -25.45
C GLY A 90 -4.90 -21.92 -24.60
N VAL A 91 -4.50 -21.32 -23.48
CA VAL A 91 -5.33 -20.40 -22.70
C VAL A 91 -5.09 -18.97 -23.18
N ASP A 92 -6.13 -18.31 -23.66
CA ASP A 92 -6.05 -16.92 -24.11
C ASP A 92 -6.06 -15.94 -22.95
N ILE A 93 -5.07 -15.03 -22.92
CA ILE A 93 -4.97 -13.97 -21.91
C ILE A 93 -5.12 -12.63 -22.62
N ARG A 94 -6.18 -11.89 -22.27
CA ARG A 94 -6.41 -10.53 -22.76
C ARG A 94 -6.20 -9.54 -21.63
N LEU A 95 -5.21 -8.66 -21.80
CA LEU A 95 -4.93 -7.57 -20.86
C LEU A 95 -5.50 -6.26 -21.43
N ARG A 96 -6.27 -5.54 -20.61
CA ARG A 96 -6.77 -4.20 -20.91
C ARG A 96 -6.25 -3.23 -19.87
N PHE A 97 -5.54 -2.19 -20.32
CA PHE A 97 -5.01 -1.15 -19.45
C PHE A 97 -5.90 0.09 -19.55
N ASN A 98 -6.49 0.48 -18.43
CA ASN A 98 -7.24 1.72 -18.31
C ASN A 98 -6.37 2.72 -17.54
N ARG A 99 -6.20 3.91 -18.09
CA ARG A 99 -5.37 4.95 -17.46
C ARG A 99 -6.18 5.73 -16.43
N THR A 100 -5.65 5.84 -15.21
CA THR A 100 -6.21 6.68 -14.15
C THR A 100 -6.19 8.17 -14.54
N LYS A 101 -6.96 9.02 -13.85
CA LYS A 101 -6.93 10.48 -14.03
C LYS A 101 -5.57 11.06 -13.63
N THR A 102 -5.17 12.15 -14.30
CA THR A 102 -3.85 12.78 -14.11
C THR A 102 -3.53 13.17 -12.69
N ASN A 103 -4.47 13.81 -12.00
CA ASN A 103 -4.23 14.32 -10.66
C ASN A 103 -4.02 13.23 -9.61
N PHE A 104 -4.36 11.97 -9.90
CA PHE A 104 -4.12 10.87 -8.97
C PHE A 104 -2.69 10.34 -9.04
N TYR A 105 -2.11 10.23 -10.25
CA TYR A 105 -0.76 9.66 -10.44
C TYR A 105 0.34 10.71 -10.51
N MET A 106 0.01 12.00 -10.43
CA MET A 106 0.96 13.11 -10.58
C MET A 106 0.62 14.24 -9.62
N MET A 107 1.62 14.68 -8.88
CA MET A 107 1.54 15.87 -8.03
C MET A 107 2.17 17.07 -8.74
N THR A 108 1.61 18.26 -8.51
CA THR A 108 2.11 19.52 -9.09
C THR A 108 2.01 20.63 -8.06
N ALA A 109 2.93 21.60 -8.12
CA ALA A 109 2.79 22.84 -7.37
C ALA A 109 1.50 23.58 -7.77
N ALA A 110 0.98 24.41 -6.87
CA ALA A 110 -0.22 25.21 -7.13
C ALA A 110 -0.06 26.04 -8.42
N GLY A 111 -1.08 26.00 -9.29
CA GLY A 111 -1.07 26.70 -10.58
C GLY A 111 -0.16 26.09 -11.65
N SER A 112 0.54 24.99 -11.37
CA SER A 112 1.34 24.25 -12.36
C SER A 112 0.53 23.13 -12.99
N THR A 113 0.91 22.72 -14.20
CA THR A 113 0.30 21.58 -14.88
C THR A 113 1.38 20.67 -15.45
N GLY A 114 1.02 19.41 -15.66
CA GLY A 114 1.90 18.41 -16.25
C GLY A 114 1.11 17.39 -17.06
N LYS A 115 1.80 16.65 -17.92
CA LYS A 115 1.21 15.56 -18.68
C LYS A 115 2.23 14.46 -18.85
N VAL A 116 1.80 13.23 -18.58
CA VAL A 116 2.57 12.03 -18.93
C VAL A 116 2.09 11.53 -20.31
N VAL A 117 3.01 11.25 -21.22
CA VAL A 117 2.70 10.66 -22.53
C VAL A 117 3.36 9.29 -22.59
N ILE A 118 2.57 8.24 -22.74
CA ILE A 118 3.08 6.88 -22.93
C ILE A 118 3.49 6.77 -24.40
N GLN A 119 4.79 6.76 -24.65
CA GLN A 119 5.32 6.60 -26.01
C GLN A 119 5.28 5.14 -26.45
N ASN A 120 5.77 4.24 -25.59
CA ASN A 120 5.82 2.79 -25.83
C ASN A 120 5.41 2.03 -24.57
N MET A 121 4.70 0.91 -24.76
CA MET A 121 4.34 -0.01 -23.69
C MET A 121 4.69 -1.42 -24.12
N LEU A 122 5.60 -2.07 -23.38
CA LEU A 122 6.10 -3.41 -23.67
C LEU A 122 5.80 -4.33 -22.50
N LEU A 123 5.39 -5.57 -22.79
CA LEU A 123 5.19 -6.61 -21.80
C LEU A 123 6.16 -7.75 -22.07
N TRP A 124 7.02 -8.06 -21.09
CA TRP A 124 7.89 -9.22 -21.15
C TRP A 124 7.27 -10.39 -20.40
N VAL A 125 7.05 -11.49 -21.12
CA VAL A 125 6.48 -12.72 -20.57
C VAL A 125 7.47 -13.86 -20.73
N ARG A 126 7.85 -14.49 -19.62
CA ARG A 126 8.68 -15.69 -19.64
C ARG A 126 7.82 -16.91 -19.99
N LYS A 127 8.17 -17.63 -21.05
CA LYS A 127 7.55 -18.91 -21.42
C LYS A 127 8.50 -20.05 -21.10
N VAL A 128 7.96 -21.17 -20.62
CA VAL A 128 8.71 -22.39 -20.35
C VAL A 128 8.33 -23.44 -21.38
N ARG A 129 9.33 -24.14 -21.94
CA ARG A 129 9.14 -25.27 -22.86
C ARG A 129 9.46 -26.58 -22.13
N PRO A 130 8.46 -27.26 -21.55
CA PRO A 130 8.67 -28.57 -20.92
C PRO A 130 8.98 -29.66 -21.96
N SER A 131 9.53 -30.79 -21.52
CA SER A 131 9.74 -31.96 -22.37
C SER A 131 8.41 -32.54 -22.89
N PRO A 132 8.39 -33.23 -24.04
CA PRO A 132 7.16 -33.83 -24.57
C PRO A 132 6.48 -34.80 -23.60
N SER A 133 7.26 -35.55 -22.81
CA SER A 133 6.75 -36.45 -21.77
C SER A 133 5.91 -35.72 -20.72
N VAL A 134 6.37 -34.56 -20.25
CA VAL A 134 5.63 -33.75 -19.25
C VAL A 134 4.36 -33.16 -19.85
N VAL A 135 4.41 -32.68 -21.10
CA VAL A 135 3.22 -32.16 -21.80
C VAL A 135 2.14 -33.23 -21.93
N ASN A 136 2.53 -34.45 -22.29
CA ASN A 136 1.59 -35.58 -22.42
C ASN A 136 0.92 -35.92 -21.08
N VAL A 137 1.69 -35.96 -19.98
CA VAL A 137 1.15 -36.20 -18.63
C VAL A 137 0.18 -35.09 -18.23
N ILE A 138 0.52 -33.82 -18.47
CA ILE A 138 -0.37 -32.69 -18.16
C ILE A 138 -1.68 -32.79 -18.94
N ASN A 139 -1.62 -33.11 -20.24
CA ASN A 139 -2.83 -33.26 -21.06
C ASN A 139 -3.68 -34.47 -20.64
N GLN A 140 -3.05 -35.59 -20.25
CA GLN A 140 -3.75 -36.75 -19.70
C GLN A 140 -4.48 -36.40 -18.39
N ARG A 141 -3.82 -35.68 -17.47
CA ARG A 141 -4.47 -35.22 -16.24
C ARG A 141 -5.61 -34.24 -16.51
N LEU A 142 -5.43 -33.31 -17.44
CA LEU A 142 -6.49 -32.36 -17.82
C LEU A 142 -7.76 -33.05 -18.36
N ASN A 143 -7.65 -34.28 -18.89
CA ASN A 143 -8.82 -35.08 -19.28
C ASN A 143 -9.60 -35.67 -18.10
N MET A 144 -8.97 -35.81 -16.93
CA MET A 144 -9.55 -36.37 -15.71
C MET A 144 -9.99 -35.29 -14.72
N GLU A 145 -9.20 -34.22 -14.58
CA GLU A 145 -9.40 -33.14 -13.62
C GLU A 145 -9.08 -31.76 -14.22
N THR A 146 -9.63 -30.71 -13.63
CA THR A 146 -9.31 -29.33 -13.98
C THR A 146 -7.98 -28.91 -13.37
N ALA A 147 -7.23 -28.03 -14.06
CA ALA A 147 -6.05 -27.41 -13.47
C ALA A 147 -6.49 -26.29 -12.52
N LYS A 148 -6.10 -26.41 -11.25
CA LYS A 148 -6.52 -25.54 -10.15
C LYS A 148 -5.45 -24.51 -9.79
N PHE A 149 -5.81 -23.24 -9.84
CA PHE A 149 -4.96 -22.09 -9.54
C PHE A 149 -5.52 -21.33 -8.34
N PRO A 150 -4.83 -21.33 -7.19
CA PRO A 150 -5.19 -20.44 -6.09
C PRO A 150 -5.14 -18.98 -6.58
N LEU A 151 -6.22 -18.25 -6.33
CA LEU A 151 -6.34 -16.85 -6.69
C LEU A 151 -6.44 -16.03 -5.42
N ARG A 152 -5.52 -15.07 -5.26
CA ARG A 152 -5.61 -14.07 -4.20
C ARG A 152 -6.40 -12.88 -4.74
N ARG A 153 -7.73 -12.96 -4.60
CA ARG A 153 -8.63 -11.91 -5.09
C ARG A 153 -8.49 -10.68 -4.19
N VAL A 154 -8.33 -9.52 -4.79
CA VAL A 154 -8.22 -8.25 -4.09
C VAL A 154 -9.50 -7.45 -4.29
N GLU A 155 -10.06 -6.94 -3.21
CA GLU A 155 -11.17 -5.99 -3.25
C GLU A 155 -10.83 -4.78 -2.39
N VAL A 156 -10.99 -3.57 -2.93
CA VAL A 156 -10.78 -2.34 -2.18
C VAL A 156 -12.13 -1.69 -1.94
N LYS A 157 -12.47 -1.50 -0.66
CA LYS A 157 -13.64 -0.72 -0.25
C LYS A 157 -13.21 0.56 0.43
N THR A 158 -14.01 1.60 0.25
CA THR A 158 -13.76 2.90 0.84
C THR A 158 -15.03 3.46 1.44
N PHE A 159 -14.92 4.11 2.58
CA PHE A 159 -16.01 4.89 3.17
C PHE A 159 -15.45 6.20 3.73
N THR A 160 -16.30 7.21 3.75
CA THR A 160 -15.94 8.56 4.18
C THR A 160 -16.22 8.73 5.66
N ILE A 161 -15.27 9.35 6.37
CA ILE A 161 -15.38 9.75 7.77
C ILE A 161 -15.44 11.27 7.79
N ALA A 162 -16.53 11.84 8.31
CA ALA A 162 -16.70 13.29 8.35
C ALA A 162 -15.68 13.96 9.28
N ALA A 163 -15.44 15.25 9.05
CA ALA A 163 -14.77 16.08 10.05
C ALA A 163 -15.64 16.17 11.32
N GLY A 164 -15.01 16.27 12.48
CA GLY A 164 -15.68 16.28 13.78
C GLY A 164 -16.12 14.90 14.28
N THR A 165 -15.66 13.81 13.67
CA THR A 165 -16.00 12.44 14.10
C THR A 165 -15.04 11.97 15.19
N GLN A 166 -15.60 11.40 16.28
CA GLN A 166 -14.80 10.78 17.35
C GLN A 166 -14.81 9.24 17.28
N SER A 167 -15.88 8.65 16.75
CA SER A 167 -16.02 7.20 16.57
C SER A 167 -16.73 6.93 15.26
N GLN A 168 -16.19 6.02 14.47
CA GLN A 168 -16.75 5.56 13.20
C GLN A 168 -16.87 4.04 13.22
N ILE A 169 -18.05 3.54 12.88
CA ILE A 169 -18.34 2.11 12.77
C ILE A 169 -18.81 1.83 11.34
N GLU A 170 -18.28 0.77 10.75
CA GLU A 170 -18.75 0.24 9.47
C GLU A 170 -19.17 -1.22 9.69
N ASP A 171 -20.48 -1.46 9.85
CA ASP A 171 -21.06 -2.75 10.24
C ASP A 171 -21.07 -3.79 9.11
N HIS A 172 -21.06 -3.32 7.87
CA HIS A 172 -21.25 -4.16 6.69
C HIS A 172 -20.10 -4.02 5.69
N LEU A 173 -18.89 -3.86 6.21
CA LEU A 173 -17.70 -3.67 5.39
C LEU A 173 -17.55 -4.80 4.38
N PHE A 174 -17.68 -6.06 4.79
CA PHE A 174 -17.83 -7.19 3.87
C PHE A 174 -18.93 -8.14 4.35
N GLN A 175 -19.76 -8.60 3.42
CA GLN A 175 -20.84 -9.55 3.66
C GLN A 175 -20.66 -10.74 2.72
N GLY A 176 -20.76 -11.96 3.25
CA GLY A 176 -20.55 -13.17 2.47
C GLY A 176 -19.17 -13.76 2.75
N GLN A 177 -18.39 -14.03 1.70
CA GLN A 177 -17.02 -14.54 1.83
C GLN A 177 -16.19 -13.62 2.73
N MET A 178 -15.50 -14.18 3.72
CA MET A 178 -14.61 -13.41 4.59
C MET A 178 -13.21 -13.26 3.97
N PRO A 179 -12.63 -12.05 4.02
CA PRO A 179 -11.25 -11.88 3.62
C PRO A 179 -10.35 -12.66 4.57
N LYS A 180 -9.23 -13.17 4.06
CA LYS A 180 -8.18 -13.75 4.90
C LYS A 180 -7.35 -12.66 5.59
N ARG A 181 -7.25 -11.48 4.97
CA ARG A 181 -6.47 -10.34 5.48
C ARG A 181 -7.06 -9.04 4.98
N ILE A 182 -7.00 -8.01 5.81
CA ILE A 182 -7.27 -6.63 5.39
C ILE A 182 -6.09 -5.71 5.73
N VAL A 183 -6.00 -4.62 4.99
CA VAL A 183 -5.14 -3.47 5.26
C VAL A 183 -6.02 -2.25 5.33
N VAL A 184 -5.92 -1.51 6.44
CA VAL A 184 -6.70 -0.30 6.71
C VAL A 184 -5.76 0.90 6.66
N GLY A 185 -6.13 1.93 5.92
CA GLY A 185 -5.43 3.21 5.86
C GLY A 185 -6.39 4.38 5.82
N LEU A 186 -6.00 5.49 6.46
CA LEU A 186 -6.75 6.74 6.43
C LEU A 186 -6.03 7.75 5.56
N VAL A 187 -6.77 8.41 4.67
CA VAL A 187 -6.24 9.41 3.75
C VAL A 187 -7.18 10.61 3.74
N ASP A 188 -6.63 11.80 3.55
CA ASP A 188 -7.42 13.02 3.34
C ASP A 188 -8.37 12.86 2.13
N ASN A 189 -9.64 13.26 2.29
CA ASN A 189 -10.64 13.06 1.24
C ASN A 189 -10.30 13.80 -0.06
N THR A 190 -9.71 15.00 0.02
CA THR A 190 -9.31 15.76 -1.17
C THR A 190 -8.11 15.13 -1.87
N ALA A 191 -7.15 14.59 -1.11
CA ALA A 191 -6.02 13.83 -1.66
C ALA A 191 -6.51 12.58 -2.42
N PHE A 192 -7.41 11.79 -1.81
CA PHE A 192 -8.01 10.61 -2.45
C PHE A 192 -8.71 10.95 -3.78
N ASN A 193 -9.38 12.10 -3.82
CA ASN A 193 -10.10 12.58 -5.00
C ASN A 193 -9.20 13.25 -6.06
N GLY A 194 -7.88 13.30 -5.83
CA GLY A 194 -6.90 13.81 -6.78
C GLY A 194 -6.76 15.33 -6.74
N GLU A 195 -6.59 15.91 -5.55
CA GLU A 195 -6.07 17.26 -5.39
C GLU A 195 -4.58 17.29 -5.79
N PRO A 196 -4.17 18.06 -6.83
CA PRO A 196 -2.80 17.98 -7.37
C PRO A 196 -1.68 18.32 -6.39
N THR A 197 -1.99 19.07 -5.33
CA THR A 197 -1.03 19.48 -4.30
C THR A 197 -0.92 18.49 -3.13
N LYS A 198 -1.78 17.48 -3.07
CA LYS A 198 -1.79 16.47 -2.01
C LYS A 198 -1.47 15.07 -2.52
N ASN A 199 -0.91 14.25 -1.66
CA ASN A 199 -0.50 12.89 -1.97
C ASN A 199 -1.58 11.87 -1.59
N PRO A 200 -2.17 11.12 -2.54
CA PRO A 200 -3.17 10.09 -2.25
C PRO A 200 -2.61 8.87 -1.50
N TYR A 201 -1.28 8.79 -1.30
CA TYR A 201 -0.59 7.75 -0.56
C TYR A 201 -0.03 8.23 0.79
N ASN A 202 -0.39 9.45 1.23
CA ASN A 202 -0.09 9.95 2.58
C ASN A 202 -1.10 9.37 3.58
N PHE A 203 -0.79 8.18 4.11
CA PHE A 203 -1.62 7.46 5.06
C PHE A 203 -1.41 7.98 6.49
N GLN A 204 -2.38 8.75 6.97
CA GLN A 204 -2.29 9.49 8.22
C GLN A 204 -2.78 8.64 9.40
N HIS A 205 -2.22 8.90 10.59
CA HIS A 205 -2.67 8.23 11.81
C HIS A 205 -3.92 8.86 12.42
N CYS A 206 -4.20 10.14 12.13
CA CYS A 206 -5.38 10.91 12.56
C CYS A 206 -5.72 10.77 14.07
N HIS A 207 -4.72 10.58 14.93
CA HIS A 207 -4.88 10.26 16.35
C HIS A 207 -5.85 9.08 16.63
N VAL A 208 -5.88 8.05 15.78
CA VAL A 208 -6.60 6.80 16.07
C VAL A 208 -6.14 6.29 17.43
N LYS A 209 -7.10 6.08 18.32
CA LYS A 209 -6.93 5.55 19.69
C LYS A 209 -7.32 4.08 19.77
N LYS A 210 -8.28 3.65 18.96
CA LYS A 210 -8.74 2.26 18.91
C LYS A 210 -9.07 1.87 17.46
N LEU A 211 -8.56 0.73 17.03
CA LEU A 211 -9.00 0.03 15.82
C LEU A 211 -9.36 -1.41 16.18
N GLU A 212 -10.61 -1.79 15.91
CA GLU A 212 -11.13 -3.11 16.18
C GLU A 212 -11.82 -3.69 14.95
N ALA A 213 -11.59 -4.98 14.70
CA ALA A 213 -12.28 -5.75 13.68
C ALA A 213 -13.00 -6.94 14.32
N SER A 214 -14.26 -7.13 13.95
CA SER A 214 -15.10 -8.24 14.42
C SER A 214 -15.75 -8.95 13.25
N ILE A 215 -15.88 -10.29 13.34
CA ILE A 215 -16.68 -11.08 12.41
C ILE A 215 -17.86 -11.65 13.18
N ASN A 216 -19.08 -11.42 12.68
CA ASN A 216 -20.32 -11.89 13.31
C ASN A 216 -20.47 -11.45 14.79
N GLY A 217 -19.93 -10.28 15.13
CA GLY A 217 -19.97 -9.73 16.51
C GLY A 217 -18.89 -10.27 17.44
N GLU A 218 -18.07 -11.24 17.02
CA GLU A 218 -16.93 -11.71 17.78
C GLU A 218 -15.65 -10.98 17.35
N THR A 219 -14.93 -10.41 18.31
CA THR A 219 -13.63 -9.79 18.06
C THR A 219 -12.58 -10.85 17.76
N ILE A 220 -11.87 -10.70 16.64
CA ILE A 220 -10.93 -11.73 16.17
C ILE A 220 -9.56 -11.52 16.79
N THR A 221 -9.12 -10.28 16.89
CA THR A 221 -7.89 -9.95 17.59
C THR A 221 -8.14 -10.12 19.08
N SER A 222 -7.31 -10.92 19.76
CA SER A 222 -7.37 -11.10 21.22
C SER A 222 -7.39 -9.77 21.99
N ARG A 223 -6.82 -8.72 21.38
CA ARG A 223 -6.92 -7.34 21.83
C ARG A 223 -7.01 -6.39 20.62
N PRO A 224 -7.92 -5.40 20.61
CA PRO A 224 -7.92 -4.32 19.61
C PRO A 224 -6.55 -3.62 19.49
N PHE A 225 -6.32 -2.92 18.39
CA PHE A 225 -5.18 -2.00 18.30
C PHE A 225 -5.50 -0.74 19.09
N GLU A 226 -4.67 -0.42 20.08
CA GLU A 226 -4.83 0.77 20.93
C GLU A 226 -3.54 1.61 20.91
N PRO A 227 -3.17 2.23 19.78
CA PRO A 227 -1.99 3.06 19.71
C PRO A 227 -2.19 4.39 20.43
N ASP A 228 -1.11 4.91 21.01
CA ASP A 228 -1.00 6.32 21.39
C ASP A 228 0.08 6.96 20.54
N PHE A 229 -0.33 7.80 19.57
CA PHE A 229 0.62 8.46 18.70
C PHE A 229 1.31 9.65 19.36
N ASP A 230 0.70 10.27 20.37
CA ASP A 230 1.25 11.46 21.03
C ASP A 230 2.40 11.04 21.97
N GLU A 231 2.21 9.97 22.73
CA GLU A 231 3.22 9.36 23.61
C GLU A 231 4.16 8.38 22.89
N ASN A 232 4.03 8.24 21.57
CA ASN A 232 4.78 7.30 20.72
C ASN A 232 4.63 5.81 21.08
N LEU A 233 3.49 5.42 21.66
CA LEU A 233 3.13 4.04 21.98
C LEU A 233 2.32 3.39 20.85
N TYR A 234 2.92 3.26 19.66
CA TYR A 234 2.27 2.68 18.48
C TYR A 234 3.03 1.48 17.88
N LEU A 235 4.01 0.93 18.59
CA LEU A 235 4.87 -0.16 18.10
C LEU A 235 4.07 -1.38 17.60
N ARG A 236 3.01 -1.77 18.31
CA ARG A 236 2.15 -2.89 17.87
C ARG A 236 1.47 -2.62 16.53
N SER A 237 1.05 -1.37 16.29
CA SER A 237 0.47 -0.98 14.99
C SER A 237 1.53 -1.05 13.89
N TYR A 238 2.75 -0.57 14.15
CA TYR A 238 3.87 -0.70 13.21
C TYR A 238 4.24 -2.17 12.93
N LEU A 239 4.31 -3.01 13.96
CA LEU A 239 4.60 -4.44 13.82
C LEU A 239 3.51 -5.19 13.04
N SER A 240 2.29 -4.65 12.95
CA SER A 240 1.26 -5.21 12.09
C SER A 240 1.71 -5.30 10.63
N LEU A 241 2.52 -4.36 10.13
CA LEU A 241 3.10 -4.44 8.78
C LEU A 241 3.92 -5.73 8.58
N TYR A 242 4.75 -6.08 9.56
CA TYR A 242 5.59 -7.26 9.50
C TYR A 242 4.77 -8.54 9.61
N GLN A 243 3.84 -8.58 10.56
CA GLN A 243 2.95 -9.72 10.77
C GLN A 243 2.09 -9.96 9.53
N GLY A 244 1.45 -8.90 9.05
CA GLY A 244 0.63 -8.92 7.85
C GLY A 244 1.40 -9.43 6.65
N LEU A 245 2.64 -8.99 6.43
CA LEU A 245 3.48 -9.45 5.32
C LEU A 245 4.10 -10.84 5.55
N GLY A 246 3.92 -11.45 6.72
CA GLY A 246 4.54 -12.72 7.08
C GLY A 246 6.05 -12.63 7.24
N LYS A 247 6.55 -11.45 7.62
CA LYS A 247 7.98 -11.15 7.78
C LYS A 247 8.36 -10.85 9.22
N LEU A 248 7.43 -11.03 10.15
CA LEU A 248 7.71 -10.89 11.57
C LEU A 248 8.72 -11.97 11.99
N GLY A 249 9.89 -11.53 12.46
CA GLY A 249 10.98 -12.42 12.88
C GLY A 249 11.92 -12.86 11.76
N GLU A 250 11.70 -12.43 10.51
CA GLU A 250 12.67 -12.62 9.42
C GLU A 250 13.70 -11.48 9.37
N ASP A 251 14.88 -11.74 8.78
CA ASP A 251 15.87 -10.70 8.43
C ASP A 251 15.42 -9.93 7.18
N TRP A 252 14.29 -9.24 7.32
CA TRP A 252 13.67 -8.44 6.29
C TRP A 252 12.89 -7.30 6.92
N ALA A 253 12.97 -6.11 6.33
CA ALA A 253 12.20 -4.95 6.75
C ALA A 253 11.49 -4.29 5.57
N PRO A 254 10.25 -3.79 5.77
CA PRO A 254 9.61 -2.93 4.79
C PRO A 254 10.40 -1.61 4.67
N ASP A 255 10.25 -0.92 3.54
CA ASP A 255 10.80 0.43 3.35
C ASP A 255 9.96 1.50 4.07
N VAL A 256 9.65 1.23 5.34
CA VAL A 256 8.94 2.12 6.26
C VAL A 256 9.56 1.91 7.64
N THR A 257 10.25 2.92 8.14
CA THR A 257 10.77 2.93 9.50
C THR A 257 9.67 3.24 10.51
N LEU A 258 9.92 2.96 11.80
CA LEU A 258 8.98 3.28 12.87
C LEU A 258 8.61 4.78 12.91
N GLY A 259 9.59 5.66 12.70
CA GLY A 259 9.36 7.11 12.67
C GLY A 259 8.58 7.56 11.43
N GLU A 260 8.81 6.94 10.29
CA GLU A 260 8.05 7.22 9.05
C GLU A 260 6.61 6.74 9.15
N TYR A 261 6.36 5.61 9.83
CA TYR A 261 5.02 5.05 10.03
C TYR A 261 4.04 6.08 10.58
N LYS A 262 4.40 6.76 11.68
CA LYS A 262 3.58 7.83 12.30
C LYS A 262 3.37 9.03 11.38
N ASN A 263 4.29 9.29 10.44
CA ASN A 263 4.34 10.53 9.69
C ASN A 263 3.87 10.38 8.23
N GLY A 264 2.83 9.56 7.98
CA GLY A 264 2.22 9.43 6.65
C GLY A 264 2.33 8.05 6.00
N TYR A 265 2.84 7.04 6.74
CA TYR A 265 2.84 5.64 6.31
C TYR A 265 2.08 4.73 7.28
N THR A 266 1.01 5.25 7.90
CA THR A 266 0.23 4.50 8.90
C THR A 266 -0.77 3.57 8.22
N LEU A 267 -0.43 2.28 8.15
CA LEU A 267 -1.28 1.22 7.63
C LEU A 267 -1.39 0.08 8.64
N TRP A 268 -2.61 -0.36 8.94
CA TRP A 268 -2.85 -1.50 9.83
C TRP A 268 -3.15 -2.75 9.03
N TYR A 269 -2.36 -3.80 9.23
CA TYR A 269 -2.65 -5.11 8.68
C TYR A 269 -3.35 -5.97 9.74
N ILE A 270 -4.44 -6.62 9.33
CA ILE A 270 -5.18 -7.55 10.19
C ILE A 270 -5.31 -8.87 9.45
N ASP A 271 -4.67 -9.91 9.98
CA ASP A 271 -4.73 -11.29 9.48
C ASP A 271 -5.81 -12.07 10.25
N PHE A 272 -6.78 -12.59 9.51
CA PHE A 272 -7.92 -13.35 10.03
C PHE A 272 -7.71 -14.87 9.97
N THR A 273 -6.60 -15.32 9.39
CA THR A 273 -6.22 -16.74 9.35
C THR A 273 -5.83 -17.23 10.75
N LYS A 274 -6.12 -18.50 11.04
CA LYS A 274 -5.88 -19.08 12.37
C LYS A 274 -4.39 -19.31 12.64
N ASP A 275 -3.64 -19.60 11.59
CA ASP A 275 -2.20 -19.84 11.58
C ASP A 275 -1.40 -18.55 11.40
N GLN A 276 -2.04 -17.41 11.10
CA GLN A 276 -1.39 -16.11 10.87
C GLN A 276 -0.39 -16.17 9.70
N GLU A 277 -0.75 -16.96 8.67
CA GLU A 277 0.05 -17.19 7.47
C GLU A 277 -0.69 -16.73 6.20
N ALA A 278 -1.50 -15.66 6.26
CA ALA A 278 -2.27 -15.18 5.10
C ALA A 278 -1.42 -14.86 3.86
N GLN A 279 -0.13 -14.55 4.05
CA GLN A 279 0.84 -14.28 2.99
C GLN A 279 1.14 -15.49 2.10
N LEU A 280 0.96 -16.72 2.60
CA LEU A 280 1.32 -17.93 1.87
C LEU A 280 0.26 -18.27 0.82
N ASP A 281 0.69 -18.89 -0.28
CA ASP A 281 -0.20 -19.42 -1.32
C ASP A 281 -0.78 -20.78 -0.92
N LYS A 282 -1.33 -20.82 0.30
CA LYS A 282 -2.12 -21.93 0.83
C LYS A 282 -3.59 -21.53 0.81
N PHE A 283 -4.45 -22.50 0.59
CA PHE A 283 -5.89 -22.27 0.61
C PHE A 283 -6.40 -22.39 2.05
N HIS A 284 -6.87 -21.28 2.62
CA HIS A 284 -7.51 -21.30 3.93
C HIS A 284 -8.97 -21.70 3.78
N ILE A 285 -9.57 -22.23 4.86
CA ILE A 285 -11.00 -22.54 4.85
C ILE A 285 -11.77 -21.23 4.68
N ILE A 286 -12.47 -21.11 3.55
CA ILE A 286 -13.37 -20.00 3.29
C ILE A 286 -14.50 -20.03 4.32
N LYS A 287 -14.66 -18.92 5.03
CA LYS A 287 -15.77 -18.71 5.95
C LYS A 287 -16.69 -17.65 5.41
N THR A 288 -17.95 -17.74 5.79
CA THR A 288 -18.96 -16.72 5.51
C THR A 288 -19.26 -15.95 6.78
N GLY A 289 -19.44 -14.64 6.66
CA GLY A 289 -19.79 -13.80 7.79
C GLY A 289 -20.05 -12.35 7.40
N ILE A 290 -20.12 -11.52 8.42
CA ILE A 290 -20.21 -10.07 8.31
C ILE A 290 -18.98 -9.50 9.03
N LEU A 291 -18.12 -8.83 8.27
CA LEU A 291 -16.96 -8.14 8.80
C LEU A 291 -17.35 -6.70 9.15
N ARG A 292 -17.15 -6.35 10.42
CA ARG A 292 -17.36 -5.03 10.99
C ARG A 292 -16.03 -4.45 11.45
N ILE A 293 -15.82 -3.16 11.20
CA ILE A 293 -14.68 -2.43 11.77
C ILE A 293 -15.15 -1.22 12.58
N GLU A 294 -14.41 -0.91 13.63
CA GLU A 294 -14.63 0.23 14.49
C GLU A 294 -13.32 1.01 14.66
N LEU A 295 -13.40 2.30 14.39
CA LEU A 295 -12.33 3.27 14.55
C LEU A 295 -12.75 4.29 15.61
N GLN A 296 -11.96 4.45 16.66
CA GLN A 296 -12.11 5.55 17.62
C GLN A 296 -10.89 6.45 17.58
N PHE A 297 -11.12 7.74 17.66
CA PHE A 297 -10.09 8.77 17.63
C PHE A 297 -9.92 9.38 19.02
N ALA A 298 -8.69 9.69 19.41
CA ALA A 298 -8.39 10.34 20.68
C ALA A 298 -8.98 11.76 20.73
N GLN A 299 -9.08 12.41 19.57
CA GLN A 299 -9.63 13.73 19.36
C GLN A 299 -10.61 13.69 18.17
N HIS A 300 -11.51 14.67 18.08
CA HIS A 300 -12.38 14.77 16.90
C HIS A 300 -11.53 15.00 15.65
N THR A 301 -11.85 14.30 14.55
CA THR A 301 -11.17 14.50 13.26
C THR A 301 -11.25 15.96 12.82
N THR A 302 -10.14 16.53 12.35
CA THR A 302 -10.12 17.92 11.85
C THR A 302 -10.67 18.02 10.45
N ASP A 303 -10.31 17.04 9.62
CA ASP A 303 -10.62 17.00 8.20
C ASP A 303 -11.51 15.81 7.87
N THR A 304 -12.16 15.87 6.71
CA THR A 304 -12.90 14.72 6.18
C THR A 304 -11.91 13.71 5.62
N LEU A 305 -12.02 12.46 6.05
CA LEU A 305 -11.11 11.37 5.69
C LEU A 305 -11.82 10.36 4.79
N ASN A 306 -11.07 9.66 3.96
CA ASN A 306 -11.48 8.39 3.39
C ASN A 306 -10.70 7.27 4.07
N CYS A 307 -11.44 6.32 4.63
CA CYS A 307 -10.87 5.06 5.08
C CYS A 307 -10.82 4.11 3.88
N VAL A 308 -9.62 3.68 3.52
CA VAL A 308 -9.37 2.71 2.46
C VAL A 308 -9.11 1.36 3.12
N VAL A 309 -9.95 0.37 2.79
CA VAL A 309 -9.77 -1.01 3.22
C VAL A 309 -9.45 -1.85 2.00
N TYR A 310 -8.21 -2.30 1.92
CA TYR A 310 -7.75 -3.29 0.96
C TYR A 310 -7.96 -4.68 1.58
N ALA A 311 -8.71 -5.55 0.91
CA ALA A 311 -9.06 -6.87 1.42
C ALA A 311 -8.60 -7.95 0.44
N GLU A 312 -8.04 -9.04 0.99
CA GLU A 312 -7.62 -10.21 0.23
C GLU A 312 -8.50 -11.41 0.56
N PHE A 313 -8.93 -12.11 -0.48
CA PHE A 313 -9.76 -13.31 -0.42
C PHE A 313 -9.04 -14.48 -1.10
N ASP A 314 -9.30 -15.69 -0.62
CA ASP A 314 -8.87 -16.91 -1.30
C ASP A 314 -10.00 -17.36 -2.24
N ASN A 315 -9.73 -17.38 -3.55
CA ASN A 315 -10.62 -17.91 -4.57
C ASN A 315 -9.90 -18.99 -5.37
N LEU A 316 -10.65 -19.76 -6.17
CA LEU A 316 -10.08 -20.79 -7.02
C LEU A 316 -10.43 -20.50 -8.48
N LEU A 317 -9.39 -20.47 -9.31
CA LEU A 317 -9.54 -20.47 -10.76
C LEU A 317 -9.25 -21.87 -11.28
N GLU A 318 -10.15 -22.39 -12.11
CA GLU A 318 -10.02 -23.69 -12.74
C GLU A 318 -9.93 -23.56 -14.26
N ILE A 319 -9.07 -24.38 -14.86
CA ILE A 319 -8.93 -24.48 -16.32
C ILE A 319 -9.24 -25.92 -16.73
N ASN A 320 -10.23 -26.09 -17.60
CA ASN A 320 -10.66 -27.41 -18.06
C ASN A 320 -9.86 -27.91 -19.29
N LYS A 321 -10.18 -29.12 -19.77
CA LYS A 321 -9.52 -29.69 -20.96
C LYS A 321 -9.69 -28.85 -22.22
N GLN A 322 -10.82 -28.13 -22.36
CA GLN A 322 -11.09 -27.21 -23.46
C GLN A 322 -10.36 -25.87 -23.34
N ARG A 323 -9.57 -25.65 -22.28
CA ARG A 323 -8.91 -24.36 -21.98
C ARG A 323 -9.90 -23.24 -21.62
N GLU A 324 -11.11 -23.61 -21.26
CA GLU A 324 -12.08 -22.67 -20.71
C GLU A 324 -11.74 -22.44 -19.24
N VAL A 325 -11.90 -21.19 -18.82
CA VAL A 325 -11.59 -20.73 -17.48
C VAL A 325 -12.89 -20.56 -16.71
N SER A 326 -12.97 -21.16 -15.53
CA SER A 326 -14.04 -20.92 -14.56
C SER A 326 -13.45 -20.38 -13.26
N ILE A 327 -14.12 -19.40 -12.67
CA ILE A 327 -13.73 -18.80 -11.39
C ILE A 327 -14.89 -19.02 -10.43
N ASP A 328 -14.58 -19.60 -9.27
CA ASP A 328 -15.55 -19.72 -8.18
C ASP A 328 -15.47 -18.45 -7.32
N PHE A 329 -16.55 -17.67 -7.27
CA PHE A 329 -16.63 -16.39 -6.57
C PHE A 329 -17.29 -16.50 -5.21
#